data_AF-A0A7C6JAC1-F1
#
_entry.id   AF-A0A7C6JAC1-F1
#
_cell.length_a   1.000
_cell.length_b   1.000
_cell.length_c   1.000
_cell.angle_alpha   90.00
_cell.angle_beta   90.00
_cell.angle_gamma   90.00
#
_symmetry.space_group_name_H-M   'P 1'
#
loop_
_entity.id
_entity.type
_entity.pdbx_description
1 polymer ?
#
loop_
_entity_poly.entity_id
_entity_poly.type
_entity_poly.pdbx_seq_one_letter_code
_entity_poly.pdbx_strand_id
1 'polypeptide(L)'
;MFQVVLTVAAGKKLIARAVAAHPAVQTALRSGTIVIIAGTTNGYIAEELLAPSGQLEKFNRRRFFRGITLPPGMPSTDTGRIPDEAGFPGDVVITRGEWQQGKTIFDVVDDLKEGDVILKGANALDLLNRRAAILIADPRGGTILAALQAVIGRRVRLLLPVGLEKRVPGNLEKLAARLNMPGAGGPRLLPVSGEVVSEIEAVSLLTGATAELVAAGGVCGAEGSIRLAVSGEPEKEEHAREILASVVKEPSFAL
;
A
#
# COMPACT_ATOMS: atom_id res chain seq x y z
N MET A 1 27.40 -1.59 6.81
CA MET A 1 26.47 -2.11 5.79
C MET A 1 26.10 -3.54 6.14
N PHE A 2 24.83 -3.91 5.97
CA PHE A 2 24.36 -5.30 6.09
C PHE A 2 23.31 -5.62 5.03
N GLN A 3 22.92 -6.89 4.93
CA GLN A 3 21.85 -7.32 4.02
C GLN A 3 20.74 -8.04 4.78
N VAL A 4 19.51 -7.90 4.29
CA VAL A 4 18.34 -8.57 4.85
C VAL A 4 17.44 -9.08 3.73
N VAL A 5 16.78 -10.23 3.97
CA VAL A 5 15.69 -10.71 3.12
C VAL A 5 14.37 -10.35 3.77
N LEU A 6 13.47 -9.75 3.00
CA LEU A 6 12.11 -9.48 3.42
C LEU A 6 11.15 -10.29 2.55
N THR A 7 10.30 -11.08 3.18
CA THR A 7 9.13 -11.66 2.53
C THR A 7 8.15 -10.54 2.17
N VAL A 8 7.22 -10.81 1.26
CA VAL A 8 6.16 -9.85 0.90
C VAL A 8 5.37 -9.41 2.14
N ALA A 9 5.12 -10.30 3.09
CA ALA A 9 4.41 -9.98 4.32
C ALA A 9 5.25 -9.07 5.25
N ALA A 10 6.53 -9.39 5.45
CA ALA A 10 7.45 -8.57 6.23
C ALA A 10 7.64 -7.17 5.61
N GLY A 11 7.76 -7.08 4.28
CA GLY A 11 7.82 -5.82 3.54
C GLY A 11 6.57 -4.95 3.73
N LYS A 12 5.37 -5.56 3.64
CA LYS A 12 4.11 -4.86 3.92
C LYS A 12 4.04 -4.34 5.37
N LYS A 13 4.50 -5.12 6.35
CA LYS A 13 4.55 -4.69 7.75
C LYS A 13 5.53 -3.53 7.97
N LEU A 14 6.70 -3.58 7.33
CA LEU A 14 7.69 -2.50 7.36
C LEU A 14 7.13 -1.21 6.77
N ILE A 15 6.54 -1.29 5.57
CA ILE A 15 5.87 -0.16 4.92
C ILE A 15 4.76 0.40 5.82
N ALA A 16 3.99 -0.47 6.49
CA ALA A 16 2.90 -0.03 7.35
C ALA A 16 3.38 0.83 8.53
N ARG A 17 4.46 0.41 9.20
CA ARG A 17 5.07 1.19 10.28
C ARG A 17 5.61 2.52 9.79
N ALA A 18 6.25 2.54 8.63
CA ALA A 18 6.73 3.77 8.01
C ALA A 18 5.57 4.73 7.70
N VAL A 19 4.50 4.25 7.07
CA VAL A 19 3.32 5.08 6.79
C VAL A 19 2.68 5.58 8.08
N ALA A 20 2.59 4.75 9.12
CA ALA A 20 2.11 5.20 10.43
C ALA A 20 2.98 6.31 11.02
N ALA A 21 4.31 6.23 10.91
CA ALA A 21 5.24 7.26 11.35
C ALA A 21 5.29 8.51 10.44
N HIS A 22 4.66 8.48 9.27
CA HIS A 22 4.76 9.55 8.28
C HIS A 22 4.19 10.89 8.80
N PRO A 23 4.91 12.02 8.66
CA PRO A 23 4.49 13.31 9.26
C PRO A 23 3.08 13.78 8.83
N ALA A 24 2.73 13.58 7.55
CA ALA A 24 1.40 13.93 7.06
C ALA A 24 0.30 13.06 7.67
N VAL A 25 0.58 11.76 7.89
CA VAL A 25 -0.36 10.82 8.52
C VAL A 25 -0.55 11.19 9.98
N GLN A 26 0.54 11.46 10.71
CA GLN A 26 0.49 11.91 12.10
C GLN A 26 -0.28 13.22 12.27
N THR A 27 -0.14 14.15 11.33
CA THR A 27 -0.88 15.43 11.36
C THR A 27 -2.37 15.23 11.07
N ALA A 28 -2.70 14.43 10.06
CA ALA A 28 -4.08 14.10 9.72
C ALA A 28 -4.79 13.31 10.84
N LEU A 29 -4.09 12.41 11.56
CA LEU A 29 -4.65 11.72 12.72
C LEU A 29 -5.18 12.68 13.79
N ARG A 30 -4.50 13.81 14.02
CA ARG A 30 -4.89 14.77 15.06
C ARG A 30 -6.03 15.70 14.63
N SER A 31 -6.10 16.06 13.36
CA SER A 31 -6.89 17.22 12.92
C SER A 31 -7.65 17.07 11.60
N GLY A 32 -7.34 16.04 10.81
CA GLY A 32 -7.90 15.82 9.49
C GLY A 32 -8.58 14.46 9.35
N THR A 33 -8.67 14.03 8.10
CA THR A 33 -9.22 12.74 7.69
C THR A 33 -8.16 11.91 6.98
N ILE A 34 -8.10 10.62 7.34
CA ILE A 34 -7.28 9.62 6.68
C ILE A 34 -8.22 8.60 6.06
N VAL A 35 -8.10 8.39 4.74
CA VAL A 35 -8.83 7.35 4.03
C VAL A 35 -7.85 6.27 3.60
N ILE A 36 -7.92 5.12 4.27
CA ILE A 36 -7.16 3.93 3.94
C ILE A 36 -8.02 3.07 3.01
N ILE A 37 -7.74 3.14 1.71
CA ILE A 37 -8.51 2.36 0.74
C ILE A 37 -8.13 0.87 0.85
N ALA A 38 -9.12 -0.01 0.82
CA ALA A 38 -8.93 -1.44 1.01
C ALA A 38 -7.89 -2.07 0.06
N GLY A 39 -7.03 -2.91 0.62
CA GLY A 39 -5.99 -3.65 -0.07
C GLY A 39 -5.05 -4.34 0.92
N THR A 40 -4.41 -5.44 0.52
CA THR A 40 -3.66 -6.30 1.46
C THR A 40 -2.51 -5.57 2.17
N THR A 41 -1.84 -4.61 1.51
CA THR A 41 -0.79 -3.78 2.14
C THR A 41 -1.41 -2.75 3.07
N ASN A 42 -2.48 -2.11 2.62
CA ASN A 42 -3.20 -1.08 3.36
C ASN A 42 -3.88 -1.63 4.63
N GLY A 43 -4.20 -2.93 4.65
CA GLY A 43 -4.70 -3.58 5.87
C GLY A 43 -3.68 -3.59 7.00
N TYR A 44 -2.38 -3.73 6.71
CA TYR A 44 -1.35 -3.58 7.72
C TYR A 44 -1.29 -2.14 8.26
N ILE A 45 -1.46 -1.14 7.38
CA ILE A 45 -1.49 0.27 7.78
C ILE A 45 -2.70 0.54 8.68
N ALA A 46 -3.87 0.00 8.33
CA ALA A 46 -5.05 0.09 9.17
C ALA A 46 -4.79 -0.52 10.56
N GLU A 47 -4.14 -1.67 10.66
CA GLU A 47 -3.76 -2.25 11.96
C GLU A 47 -2.86 -1.31 12.77
N GLU A 48 -1.80 -0.77 12.17
CA GLU A 48 -0.86 0.16 12.82
C GLU A 48 -1.55 1.44 13.32
N LEU A 49 -2.53 1.96 12.58
CA LEU A 49 -3.23 3.20 12.94
C LEU A 49 -4.38 2.99 13.93
N LEU A 50 -5.05 1.83 13.91
CA LEU A 50 -6.18 1.54 14.80
C LEU A 50 -5.72 1.00 16.17
N ALA A 51 -4.58 0.30 16.23
CA ALA A 51 -4.10 -0.33 17.47
C ALA A 51 -3.88 0.65 18.63
N PRO A 52 -3.20 1.81 18.47
CA PRO A 52 -2.93 2.72 19.59
C PRO A 52 -4.20 3.32 20.23
N SER A 53 -5.30 3.33 19.49
CA SER A 53 -6.60 3.87 19.92
C SER A 53 -7.58 2.82 20.44
N GLY A 54 -7.16 1.54 20.53
CA GLY A 54 -8.02 0.44 20.97
C GLY A 54 -9.13 0.08 19.98
N GLN A 55 -9.06 0.53 18.72
CA GLN A 55 -10.09 0.32 17.71
C GLN A 55 -9.86 -0.94 16.86
N LEU A 56 -8.74 -1.64 17.09
CA LEU A 56 -8.30 -2.79 16.30
C LEU A 56 -9.24 -4.00 16.38
N GLU A 57 -9.89 -4.24 17.52
CA GLU A 57 -10.73 -5.43 17.74
C GLU A 57 -11.88 -5.56 16.73
N LYS A 58 -12.31 -4.44 16.15
CA LYS A 58 -13.38 -4.36 15.16
C LYS A 58 -12.89 -4.50 13.72
N PHE A 59 -11.57 -4.59 13.51
CA PHE A 59 -10.94 -4.63 12.19
C PHE A 59 -10.40 -6.03 11.88
N ASN A 60 -10.70 -6.52 10.67
CA ASN A 60 -10.14 -7.77 10.17
C ASN A 60 -9.39 -7.54 8.84
N ARG A 61 -8.06 -7.54 8.91
CA ARG A 61 -7.18 -7.39 7.75
C ARG A 61 -7.39 -8.48 6.69
N ARG A 62 -7.77 -9.71 7.07
CA ARG A 62 -7.90 -10.85 6.14
C ARG A 62 -8.99 -10.64 5.10
N ARG A 63 -9.94 -9.73 5.34
CA ARG A 63 -11.01 -9.37 4.38
C ARG A 63 -10.91 -7.93 3.90
N PHE A 64 -9.81 -7.23 4.19
CA PHE A 64 -9.62 -5.83 3.82
C PHE A 64 -8.98 -5.67 2.43
N PHE A 65 -9.71 -6.07 1.40
CA PHE A 65 -9.33 -5.86 0.00
C PHE A 65 -10.58 -5.90 -0.89
N ARG A 66 -10.50 -5.24 -2.05
CA ARG A 66 -11.57 -5.28 -3.06
C ARG A 66 -11.23 -6.20 -4.23
N GLY A 67 -9.96 -6.24 -4.64
CA GLY A 67 -9.46 -7.11 -5.69
C GLY A 67 -8.06 -7.61 -5.34
N ILE A 68 -7.79 -8.86 -5.69
CA ILE A 68 -6.53 -9.55 -5.42
C ILE A 68 -6.10 -10.36 -6.63
N THR A 69 -4.79 -10.57 -6.75
CA THR A 69 -4.22 -11.50 -7.73
C THR A 69 -3.97 -12.82 -7.03
N LEU A 70 -4.64 -13.88 -7.48
CA LEU A 70 -4.46 -15.25 -7.01
C LEU A 70 -3.75 -16.09 -8.08
N PRO A 71 -3.13 -17.22 -7.70
CA PRO A 71 -2.61 -18.18 -8.67
C PRO A 71 -3.72 -18.68 -9.63
N PRO A 72 -3.37 -19.03 -10.89
CA PRO A 72 -4.31 -19.66 -11.81
C PRO A 72 -4.97 -20.89 -11.17
N GLY A 73 -6.28 -21.06 -11.40
CA GLY A 73 -7.08 -22.16 -10.84
C GLY A 73 -7.70 -21.89 -9.47
N MET A 74 -7.34 -20.79 -8.79
CA MET A 74 -8.10 -20.34 -7.61
C MET A 74 -9.37 -19.58 -8.02
N PRO A 75 -10.50 -19.79 -7.32
CA PRO A 75 -11.76 -19.09 -7.61
C PRO A 75 -11.61 -17.57 -7.46
N SER A 76 -11.86 -16.83 -8.53
CA SER A 76 -12.02 -15.37 -8.52
C SER A 76 -12.95 -14.94 -9.64
N THR A 77 -13.59 -13.80 -9.50
CA THR A 77 -14.41 -13.18 -10.56
C THR A 77 -13.51 -12.57 -11.64
N ASP A 78 -14.07 -12.25 -12.80
CA ASP A 78 -13.35 -11.57 -13.90
C ASP A 78 -12.75 -10.21 -13.50
N THR A 79 -13.23 -9.63 -12.41
CA THR A 79 -12.72 -8.37 -11.84
C THR A 79 -11.70 -8.57 -10.73
N GLY A 80 -11.26 -9.82 -10.48
CA GLY A 80 -10.26 -10.18 -9.47
C GLY A 80 -10.80 -10.15 -8.04
N ARG A 81 -12.13 -10.18 -7.86
CA ARG A 81 -12.75 -10.26 -6.53
C ARG A 81 -12.96 -11.71 -6.11
N ILE A 82 -12.95 -11.96 -4.81
CA ILE A 82 -13.44 -13.24 -4.27
C ILE A 82 -14.98 -13.29 -4.41
N PRO A 83 -15.58 -14.45 -4.71
CA PRO A 83 -17.04 -14.56 -4.86
C PRO A 83 -17.82 -14.22 -3.59
N ASP A 84 -17.23 -14.51 -2.42
CA ASP A 84 -17.78 -14.16 -1.12
C ASP A 84 -17.27 -12.78 -0.67
N GLU A 85 -18.06 -11.74 -0.91
CA GLU A 85 -17.77 -10.39 -0.41
C GLU A 85 -18.20 -10.19 1.06
N ALA A 86 -18.75 -11.22 1.73
CA ALA A 86 -19.11 -11.11 3.13
C ALA A 86 -17.87 -10.84 4.00
N GLY A 87 -18.02 -9.92 4.96
CA GLY A 87 -16.94 -9.52 5.86
C GLY A 87 -16.01 -8.43 5.33
N PHE A 88 -16.26 -7.84 4.15
CA PHE A 88 -15.61 -6.59 3.75
C PHE A 88 -16.10 -5.44 4.65
N PRO A 89 -15.23 -4.79 5.45
CA PRO A 89 -15.68 -3.82 6.47
C PRO A 89 -15.90 -2.40 5.94
N GLY A 90 -15.80 -2.19 4.62
CA GLY A 90 -15.60 -0.87 4.02
C GLY A 90 -14.12 -0.51 3.90
N ASP A 91 -13.84 0.74 3.53
CA ASP A 91 -12.49 1.30 3.67
C ASP A 91 -12.30 1.75 5.14
N VAL A 92 -11.06 2.00 5.59
CA VAL A 92 -10.84 2.55 6.93
C VAL A 92 -10.75 4.06 6.81
N VAL A 93 -11.79 4.75 7.27
CA VAL A 93 -11.86 6.22 7.33
C VAL A 93 -11.68 6.67 8.76
N ILE A 94 -10.61 7.42 9.04
CA ILE A 94 -10.30 7.94 10.37
C ILE A 94 -10.45 9.46 10.32
N THR A 95 -11.33 10.03 11.13
CA THR A 95 -11.48 11.47 11.27
C THR A 95 -11.04 11.88 12.67
N ARG A 96 -10.00 12.70 12.77
CA ARG A 96 -9.43 13.16 14.06
C ARG A 96 -9.17 12.01 15.05
N GLY A 97 -8.65 10.90 14.55
CA GLY A 97 -8.30 9.72 15.36
C GLY A 97 -9.43 8.71 15.55
N GLU A 98 -10.67 9.03 15.16
CA GLU A 98 -11.82 8.15 15.34
C GLU A 98 -12.20 7.42 14.04
N TRP A 99 -12.29 6.09 14.11
CA TRP A 99 -12.66 5.27 12.97
C TRP A 99 -14.16 5.33 12.69
N GLN A 100 -14.49 5.87 11.52
CA GLN A 100 -15.83 5.94 10.96
C GLN A 100 -16.16 4.62 10.23
N GLN A 101 -16.61 3.62 10.97
CA GLN A 101 -16.87 2.26 10.45
C GLN A 101 -17.94 2.23 9.35
N GLY A 102 -17.78 1.27 8.43
CA GLY A 102 -18.71 1.04 7.32
C GLY A 102 -18.60 2.04 6.17
N LYS A 103 -17.80 3.10 6.32
CA LYS A 103 -17.56 4.09 5.26
C LYS A 103 -16.58 3.59 4.21
N THR A 104 -16.68 4.16 3.02
CA THR A 104 -15.75 3.98 1.91
C THR A 104 -15.25 5.33 1.41
N ILE A 105 -14.25 5.32 0.52
CA ILE A 105 -13.82 6.56 -0.16
C ILE A 105 -14.99 7.27 -0.85
N PHE A 106 -15.97 6.54 -1.38
CA PHE A 106 -17.11 7.14 -2.10
C PHE A 106 -18.03 7.93 -1.17
N ASP A 107 -18.08 7.60 0.12
CA ASP A 107 -18.94 8.27 1.09
C ASP A 107 -18.34 9.57 1.63
N VAL A 108 -17.03 9.78 1.45
CA VAL A 108 -16.30 10.89 2.11
C VAL A 108 -15.47 11.73 1.15
N VAL A 109 -15.28 11.30 -0.10
CA VAL A 109 -14.37 11.95 -1.06
C VAL A 109 -14.67 13.44 -1.25
N ASP A 110 -15.95 13.82 -1.26
CA ASP A 110 -16.39 15.20 -1.50
C ASP A 110 -16.05 16.15 -0.35
N ASP A 111 -15.94 15.62 0.87
CA ASP A 111 -15.61 16.39 2.08
C ASP A 111 -14.10 16.49 2.34
N LEU A 112 -13.28 15.67 1.65
CA LEU A 112 -11.84 15.68 1.83
C LEU A 112 -11.23 17.00 1.33
N LYS A 113 -10.27 17.53 2.10
CA LYS A 113 -9.64 18.84 1.88
C LYS A 113 -8.13 18.80 2.11
N GLU A 114 -7.46 19.90 1.79
CA GLU A 114 -6.04 20.07 2.09
C GLU A 114 -5.73 19.76 3.57
N GLY A 115 -4.67 18.99 3.80
CA GLY A 115 -4.31 18.44 5.11
C GLY A 115 -4.80 17.02 5.35
N ASP A 116 -5.79 16.54 4.58
CA ASP A 116 -6.23 15.14 4.61
C ASP A 116 -5.30 14.23 3.80
N VAL A 117 -5.36 12.92 4.08
CA VAL A 117 -4.50 11.91 3.47
C VAL A 117 -5.32 10.74 2.93
N ILE A 118 -5.04 10.33 1.70
CA ILE A 118 -5.53 9.09 1.11
C ILE A 118 -4.36 8.11 0.99
N LEU A 119 -4.58 6.86 1.43
CA LEU A 119 -3.63 5.77 1.31
C LEU A 119 -4.17 4.75 0.31
N LYS A 120 -3.47 4.54 -0.79
CA LYS A 120 -3.88 3.57 -1.82
C LYS A 120 -2.71 2.71 -2.28
N GLY A 121 -2.82 1.40 -2.08
CA GLY A 121 -1.83 0.46 -2.62
C GLY A 121 -1.82 0.45 -4.16
N ALA A 122 -0.67 0.13 -4.74
CA ALA A 122 -0.47 0.02 -6.18
C ALA A 122 -0.18 -1.41 -6.65
N ASN A 123 -0.12 -1.60 -7.97
CA ASN A 123 0.10 -2.90 -8.62
C ASN A 123 1.40 -2.96 -9.43
N ALA A 124 1.94 -1.80 -9.80
CA ALA A 124 3.21 -1.67 -10.51
C ALA A 124 4.00 -0.50 -9.92
N LEU A 125 5.32 -0.67 -9.83
CA LEU A 125 6.24 0.32 -9.30
C LEU A 125 7.39 0.54 -10.29
N ASP A 126 7.55 1.77 -10.75
CA ASP A 126 8.74 2.25 -11.45
C ASP A 126 9.68 2.84 -10.39
N LEU A 127 10.70 2.06 -10.04
CA LEU A 127 11.67 2.40 -9.01
C LEU A 127 12.52 3.61 -9.38
N LEU A 128 12.90 3.71 -10.65
CA LEU A 128 13.82 4.74 -11.10
C LEU A 128 13.18 6.13 -11.01
N ASN A 129 11.91 6.22 -11.42
CA ASN A 129 11.17 7.48 -11.43
C ASN A 129 10.31 7.68 -10.17
N ARG A 130 10.31 6.72 -9.23
CA ARG A 130 9.47 6.70 -8.03
C ARG A 130 8.00 6.92 -8.34
N ARG A 131 7.49 6.21 -9.35
CA ARG A 131 6.08 6.26 -9.78
C ARG A 131 5.42 4.92 -9.58
N ALA A 132 4.12 4.93 -9.29
CA ALA A 132 3.34 3.72 -9.19
C ALA A 132 2.12 3.76 -10.12
N ALA A 133 1.64 2.58 -10.48
CA ALA A 133 0.43 2.43 -11.27
C ALA A 133 -0.50 1.39 -10.66
N ILE A 134 -1.80 1.62 -10.84
CA ILE A 134 -2.87 0.84 -10.24
C ILE A 134 -3.62 0.09 -11.34
N LEU A 135 -3.88 -1.19 -11.11
CA LEU A 135 -4.75 -1.97 -11.98
C LEU A 135 -6.22 -1.65 -11.65
N ILE A 136 -7.01 -1.45 -12.68
CA ILE A 136 -8.42 -1.06 -12.59
C ILE A 136 -9.26 -2.09 -13.33
N ALA A 137 -10.04 -2.85 -12.57
CA ALA A 137 -11.01 -3.80 -13.12
C ALA A 137 -12.42 -3.20 -13.25
N ASP A 138 -12.80 -2.22 -12.41
CA ASP A 138 -14.12 -1.58 -12.45
C ASP A 138 -14.22 -0.64 -13.67
N PRO A 139 -15.24 -0.79 -14.53
CA PRO A 139 -15.42 0.04 -15.73
C PRO A 139 -15.62 1.54 -15.42
N ARG A 140 -15.98 1.90 -14.19
CA ARG A 140 -16.10 3.30 -13.73
C ARG A 140 -14.78 3.90 -13.25
N GLY A 141 -13.68 3.16 -13.36
CA GLY A 141 -12.34 3.62 -12.93
C GLY A 141 -11.95 3.23 -11.50
N GLY A 142 -12.86 2.60 -10.75
CA GLY A 142 -12.61 2.12 -9.40
C GLY A 142 -12.34 3.24 -8.38
N THR A 143 -11.78 2.86 -7.22
CA THR A 143 -11.56 3.78 -6.10
C THR A 143 -10.52 4.87 -6.37
N ILE A 144 -9.60 4.63 -7.31
CA ILE A 144 -8.54 5.60 -7.61
C ILE A 144 -9.05 6.82 -8.36
N LEU A 145 -9.97 6.66 -9.33
CA LEU A 145 -10.54 7.84 -10.00
C LEU A 145 -11.38 8.69 -9.04
N ALA A 146 -12.08 8.08 -8.09
CA ALA A 146 -12.75 8.82 -7.01
C ALA A 146 -11.72 9.60 -6.18
N ALA A 147 -10.69 8.93 -5.67
CA ALA A 147 -9.64 9.58 -4.88
C ALA A 147 -8.97 10.76 -5.62
N LEU A 148 -8.74 10.65 -6.93
CA LEU A 148 -8.10 11.69 -7.73
C LEU A 148 -8.90 13.01 -7.79
N GLN A 149 -10.22 12.96 -7.61
CA GLN A 149 -11.05 14.18 -7.54
C GLN A 149 -10.62 15.04 -6.34
N ALA A 150 -10.38 14.41 -5.19
CA ALA A 150 -9.93 15.10 -3.99
C ALA A 150 -8.43 15.45 -4.05
N VAL A 151 -7.60 14.55 -4.57
CA VAL A 151 -6.14 14.77 -4.68
C VAL A 151 -5.82 15.95 -5.59
N ILE A 152 -6.39 15.99 -6.79
CA ILE A 152 -6.12 17.04 -7.77
C ILE A 152 -6.95 18.29 -7.49
N GLY A 153 -8.26 18.13 -7.23
CA GLY A 153 -9.18 19.26 -7.08
C GLY A 153 -9.07 19.98 -5.74
N ARG A 154 -8.66 19.27 -4.68
CA ARG A 154 -8.64 19.79 -3.29
C ARG A 154 -7.31 19.63 -2.59
N ARG A 155 -6.25 19.26 -3.33
CA ARG A 155 -4.86 19.13 -2.84
C ARG A 155 -4.72 18.14 -1.68
N VAL A 156 -5.58 17.13 -1.63
CA VAL A 156 -5.47 16.03 -0.66
C VAL A 156 -4.21 15.23 -0.95
N ARG A 157 -3.44 14.88 0.08
CA ARG A 157 -2.20 14.12 -0.13
C ARG A 157 -2.52 12.66 -0.44
N LEU A 158 -1.90 12.13 -1.50
CA LEU A 158 -1.97 10.70 -1.84
C LEU A 158 -0.65 10.03 -1.49
N LEU A 159 -0.66 9.10 -0.54
CA LEU A 159 0.45 8.16 -0.34
C LEU A 159 0.13 6.84 -1.04
N LEU A 160 1.15 6.26 -1.66
CA LEU A 160 1.10 5.02 -2.43
C LEU A 160 2.00 3.96 -1.78
N PRO A 161 1.52 3.26 -0.72
CA PRO A 161 2.23 2.15 -0.13
C PRO A 161 2.35 0.99 -1.13
N VAL A 162 3.56 0.64 -1.53
CA VAL A 162 3.78 -0.37 -2.57
C VAL A 162 5.12 -1.06 -2.36
N GLY A 163 5.10 -2.39 -2.29
CA GLY A 163 6.32 -3.15 -2.10
C GLY A 163 7.14 -3.30 -3.39
N LEU A 164 8.44 -3.48 -3.21
CA LEU A 164 9.42 -3.65 -4.29
C LEU A 164 9.20 -4.96 -5.10
N GLU A 165 8.37 -5.89 -4.61
CA GLU A 165 7.97 -7.09 -5.36
C GLU A 165 7.17 -6.72 -6.62
N LYS A 166 6.52 -5.55 -6.61
CA LYS A 166 5.71 -5.02 -7.72
C LYS A 166 6.51 -4.16 -8.70
N ARG A 167 7.83 -4.17 -8.62
CA ARG A 167 8.66 -3.42 -9.57
C ARG A 167 8.44 -3.92 -10.99
N VAL A 168 8.29 -2.99 -11.93
CA VAL A 168 8.17 -3.31 -13.36
C VAL A 168 9.26 -2.59 -14.15
N PRO A 169 9.87 -3.24 -15.15
CA PRO A 169 10.79 -2.56 -16.04
C PRO A 169 10.02 -1.68 -17.02
N GLY A 170 10.64 -0.57 -17.43
CA GLY A 170 10.14 0.29 -18.49
C GLY A 170 9.23 1.42 -18.02
N ASN A 171 8.52 2.03 -18.97
CA ASN A 171 7.76 3.25 -18.75
C ASN A 171 6.27 2.94 -18.51
N LEU A 172 5.75 3.34 -17.34
CA LEU A 172 4.37 3.08 -16.93
C LEU A 172 3.32 3.68 -17.88
N GLU A 173 3.59 4.83 -18.50
CA GLU A 173 2.67 5.45 -19.48
C GLU A 173 2.57 4.61 -20.75
N LYS A 174 3.69 4.06 -21.22
CA LYS A 174 3.68 3.15 -22.38
C LYS A 174 2.91 1.86 -22.08
N LEU A 175 3.07 1.33 -20.86
CA LEU A 175 2.30 0.16 -20.41
C LEU A 175 0.80 0.49 -20.33
N ALA A 176 0.45 1.64 -19.77
CA ALA A 176 -0.93 2.09 -19.66
C ALA A 176 -1.59 2.30 -21.03
N ALA A 177 -0.91 2.99 -21.94
CA ALA A 177 -1.40 3.18 -23.31
C ALA A 177 -1.70 1.84 -23.99
N ARG A 178 -0.81 0.85 -23.84
CA ARG A 178 -1.02 -0.50 -24.41
C ARG A 178 -2.18 -1.25 -23.75
N LEU A 179 -2.25 -1.28 -22.42
CA LEU A 179 -3.27 -2.06 -21.69
C LEU A 179 -4.67 -1.43 -21.77
N ASN A 180 -4.75 -0.13 -22.04
CA ASN A 180 -6.02 0.60 -22.12
C ASN A 180 -6.53 0.76 -23.56
N MET A 181 -5.85 0.17 -24.56
CA MET A 181 -6.29 0.24 -25.97
C MET A 181 -7.70 -0.35 -26.15
N PRO A 182 -8.55 0.24 -27.01
CA PRO A 182 -9.81 -0.39 -27.41
C PRO A 182 -9.58 -1.81 -27.92
N GLY A 183 -10.38 -2.77 -27.41
CA GLY A 183 -10.27 -4.18 -27.74
C GLY A 183 -9.25 -4.97 -26.90
N ALA A 184 -8.46 -4.33 -26.03
CA ALA A 184 -7.61 -5.04 -25.07
C ALA A 184 -8.44 -5.72 -23.97
N GLY A 185 -8.02 -6.92 -23.56
CA GLY A 185 -8.59 -7.66 -22.44
C GLY A 185 -7.83 -7.47 -21.12
N GLY A 186 -8.43 -7.92 -20.01
CA GLY A 186 -7.83 -7.83 -18.67
C GLY A 186 -7.97 -6.45 -18.03
N PRO A 187 -7.36 -6.21 -16.85
CA PRO A 187 -7.41 -4.94 -16.13
C PRO A 187 -6.73 -3.78 -16.87
N ARG A 188 -7.30 -2.58 -16.74
CA ARG A 188 -6.70 -1.32 -17.19
C ARG A 188 -5.58 -0.92 -16.24
N LEU A 189 -4.65 -0.09 -16.69
CA LEU A 189 -3.56 0.43 -15.86
C LEU A 189 -3.62 1.96 -15.83
N LEU A 190 -3.54 2.53 -14.64
CA LEU A 190 -3.45 3.97 -14.44
C LEU A 190 -2.18 4.32 -13.66
N PRO A 191 -1.17 4.93 -14.31
CA PRO A 191 -0.07 5.61 -13.62
C PRO A 191 -0.63 6.79 -12.85
N VAL A 192 -0.20 6.95 -11.60
CA VAL A 192 -0.72 8.00 -10.71
C VAL A 192 0.44 8.77 -10.07
N SER A 193 0.28 10.09 -10.03
CA SER A 193 1.15 10.97 -9.25
C SER A 193 0.73 10.97 -7.78
N GLY A 194 1.63 10.50 -6.92
CA GLY A 194 1.49 10.46 -5.47
C GLY A 194 2.84 10.13 -4.83
N GLU A 195 2.91 10.23 -3.51
CA GLU A 195 4.13 9.94 -2.75
C GLU A 195 4.26 8.42 -2.55
N VAL A 196 5.24 7.79 -3.20
CA VAL A 196 5.51 6.35 -3.08
C VAL A 196 6.17 6.07 -1.74
N VAL A 197 5.68 5.02 -1.06
CA VAL A 197 6.31 4.48 0.16
C VAL A 197 6.56 2.99 -0.04
N SER A 198 7.79 2.64 -0.44
CA SER A 198 8.26 1.25 -0.53
C SER A 198 9.10 0.85 0.69
N GLU A 199 9.64 -0.37 0.71
CA GLU A 199 10.58 -0.78 1.76
C GLU A 199 11.85 0.09 1.80
N ILE A 200 12.27 0.68 0.68
CA ILE A 200 13.41 1.61 0.65
C ILE A 200 13.08 2.90 1.40
N GLU A 201 11.95 3.54 1.05
CA GLU A 201 11.49 4.73 1.77
C GLU A 201 11.18 4.42 3.23
N ALA A 202 10.69 3.21 3.54
CA ALA A 202 10.38 2.80 4.89
C ALA A 202 11.62 2.71 5.78
N VAL A 203 12.73 2.14 5.29
CA VAL A 203 14.00 2.13 6.03
C VAL A 203 14.46 3.57 6.30
N SER A 204 14.45 4.41 5.27
CA SER A 204 14.89 5.81 5.40
C SER A 204 14.05 6.61 6.38
N LEU A 205 12.73 6.49 6.30
CA LEU A 205 11.79 7.23 7.15
C LEU A 205 11.89 6.82 8.62
N LEU A 206 12.08 5.52 8.89
CA LEU A 206 12.07 4.99 10.25
C LEU A 206 13.42 5.13 10.96
N THR A 207 14.55 5.09 10.22
CA THR A 207 15.88 4.97 10.82
C THR A 207 16.88 6.02 10.34
N GLY A 208 16.59 6.71 9.24
CA GLY A 208 17.54 7.57 8.55
C GLY A 208 18.62 6.83 7.76
N ALA A 209 18.63 5.50 7.74
CA ALA A 209 19.54 4.71 6.91
C ALA A 209 19.11 4.71 5.44
N THR A 210 20.02 4.35 4.55
CA THR A 210 19.73 4.13 3.13
C THR A 210 19.58 2.65 2.83
N ALA A 211 18.71 2.32 1.87
CA ALA A 211 18.49 0.96 1.43
C ALA A 211 18.48 0.86 -0.10
N GLU A 212 19.02 -0.24 -0.62
CA GLU A 212 19.06 -0.56 -2.04
C GLU A 212 18.54 -1.96 -2.30
N LEU A 213 17.69 -2.13 -3.32
CA LEU A 213 17.25 -3.45 -3.77
C LEU A 213 18.37 -4.14 -4.55
N VAL A 214 18.92 -5.22 -4.00
CA VAL A 214 20.07 -5.93 -4.60
C VAL A 214 19.73 -7.31 -5.16
N ALA A 215 18.63 -7.93 -4.71
CA ALA A 215 18.12 -9.17 -5.29
C ALA A 215 16.61 -9.33 -5.00
N ALA A 216 15.94 -10.23 -5.71
CA ALA A 216 14.55 -10.56 -5.46
C ALA A 216 14.21 -11.99 -5.90
N GLY A 217 13.09 -12.50 -5.40
CA GLY A 217 12.66 -13.88 -5.61
C GLY A 217 13.09 -14.81 -4.48
N GLY A 218 12.52 -16.01 -4.49
CA GLY A 218 12.65 -17.03 -3.45
C GLY A 218 11.64 -18.15 -3.69
N VAL A 219 11.60 -19.13 -2.79
CA VAL A 219 10.69 -20.29 -2.84
C VAL A 219 10.24 -20.66 -1.42
N CYS A 220 9.22 -21.51 -1.31
CA CYS A 220 8.74 -22.06 -0.03
C CYS A 220 8.21 -20.97 0.93
N GLY A 221 7.40 -20.05 0.41
CA GLY A 221 6.86 -18.91 1.16
C GLY A 221 7.70 -17.63 1.02
N ALA A 222 8.82 -17.70 0.29
CA ALA A 222 9.64 -16.56 -0.06
C ALA A 222 9.40 -16.05 -1.50
N GLU A 223 8.34 -16.51 -2.17
CA GLU A 223 7.95 -16.01 -3.49
C GLU A 223 7.70 -14.49 -3.42
N GLY A 224 8.29 -13.74 -4.35
CA GLY A 224 8.22 -12.28 -4.35
C GLY A 224 9.05 -11.59 -3.27
N SER A 225 9.85 -12.31 -2.47
CA SER A 225 10.76 -11.69 -1.50
C SER A 225 11.76 -10.76 -2.16
N ILE A 226 12.29 -9.85 -1.38
CA ILE A 226 13.34 -8.91 -1.78
C ILE A 226 14.55 -9.03 -0.86
N ARG A 227 15.71 -8.66 -1.38
CA ARG A 227 16.93 -8.50 -0.60
C ARG A 227 17.35 -7.04 -0.65
N LEU A 228 17.47 -6.43 0.52
CA LEU A 228 17.96 -5.08 0.67
C LEU A 228 19.41 -5.10 1.15
N ALA A 229 20.25 -4.25 0.57
CA ALA A 229 21.48 -3.80 1.20
C ALA A 229 21.15 -2.51 1.97
N VAL A 230 21.46 -2.47 3.26
CA VAL A 230 21.20 -1.33 4.14
C VAL A 230 22.53 -0.76 4.61
N SER A 231 22.66 0.55 4.49
CA SER A 231 23.89 1.29 4.79
C SER A 231 23.57 2.60 5.51
N GLY A 232 24.49 3.04 6.37
CA GLY A 232 24.39 4.29 7.10
C GLY A 232 25.49 4.43 8.14
N GLU A 233 25.38 5.45 8.98
CA GLU A 233 26.19 5.52 10.20
C GLU A 233 25.87 4.34 11.12
N PRO A 234 26.82 3.89 11.97
CA PRO A 234 26.64 2.71 12.81
C PRO A 234 25.34 2.69 13.62
N GLU A 235 24.94 3.82 14.19
CA GLU A 235 23.69 3.96 14.97
C GLU A 235 22.44 3.76 14.10
N LYS A 236 22.43 4.30 12.89
CA LYS A 236 21.30 4.15 11.94
C LYS A 236 21.19 2.73 11.41
N GLU A 237 22.33 2.07 11.17
CA GLU A 237 22.35 0.66 10.79
C GLU A 237 21.84 -0.23 11.93
N GLU A 238 22.25 0.04 13.16
CA GLU A 238 21.79 -0.74 14.31
C GLU A 238 20.28 -0.58 14.53
N HIS A 239 19.78 0.66 14.50
CA HIS A 239 18.35 0.91 14.58
C HIS A 239 17.58 0.23 13.43
N ALA A 240 18.15 0.20 12.22
CA ALA A 240 17.57 -0.55 11.11
C ALA A 240 17.54 -2.06 11.37
N ARG A 241 18.60 -2.65 11.94
CA ARG A 241 18.59 -4.08 12.33
C ARG A 241 17.48 -4.38 13.32
N GLU A 242 17.28 -3.54 14.33
CA GLU A 242 16.23 -3.72 15.34
C GLU A 242 14.83 -3.70 14.72
N ILE A 243 14.53 -2.67 13.91
CA ILE A 243 13.23 -2.58 13.24
C ILE A 243 13.02 -3.78 12.30
N LEU A 244 14.01 -4.11 11.48
CA LEU A 244 13.90 -5.21 10.51
C LEU A 244 13.73 -6.56 11.22
N ALA A 245 14.49 -6.82 12.28
CA ALA A 245 14.38 -8.04 13.09
C ALA A 245 12.97 -8.22 13.68
N SER A 246 12.29 -7.11 14.00
CA SER A 246 10.94 -7.15 14.56
C SER A 246 9.82 -7.39 13.51
N VAL A 247 10.11 -7.34 12.21
CA VAL A 247 9.12 -7.57 11.13
C VAL A 247 9.41 -8.80 10.26
N VAL A 248 10.65 -9.30 10.21
CA VAL A 248 11.05 -10.44 9.34
C VAL A 248 10.29 -11.74 9.59
N LYS A 249 9.68 -11.89 10.78
CA LYS A 249 8.88 -13.07 11.15
C LYS A 249 7.39 -12.90 10.85
N GLU A 250 6.98 -11.84 10.15
CA GLU A 250 5.59 -11.62 9.78
C GLU A 250 5.05 -12.80 8.94
N PRO A 251 3.96 -13.46 9.37
CA PRO A 251 3.40 -14.60 8.65
C PRO A 251 2.85 -14.21 7.28
N SER A 252 2.92 -15.14 6.34
CA SER A 252 2.32 -14.98 5.01
C SER A 252 0.83 -14.67 5.08
N PHE A 253 0.35 -13.90 4.10
CA PHE A 253 -1.06 -13.59 3.98
C PHE A 253 -1.88 -14.87 3.77
N ALA A 254 -3.00 -14.99 4.49
CA ALA A 254 -3.96 -16.08 4.38
C ALA A 254 -5.38 -15.51 4.26
N LEU A 255 -6.19 -16.12 3.39
CA LEU A 255 -7.60 -15.80 3.16
C LEU A 255 -8.52 -16.35 4.26
#